data_AF-A0A2A5FPG0-F1
#
_entry.id   AF-A0A2A5FPG0-F1
#
_cell.length_a   1.000
_cell.length_b   1.000
_cell.length_c   1.000
_cell.angle_alpha   90.00
_cell.angle_beta   90.00
_cell.angle_gamma   90.00
#
_symmetry.space_group_name_H-M   'P 1'
#
loop_
_entity.id
_entity.type
_entity.pdbx_description
1 polymer ?
#
loop_
_entity_poly.entity_id
_entity_poly.type
_entity_poly.pdbx_seq_one_letter_code
_entity_poly.pdbx_strand_id
1 'polypeptide(L)' 'MPSEFSDRLINGENPIRVWREYRGFKAKELAEKAGISTAYLSEIETGKKEGRVGTLAAIADVLNLTIDDLV' A
#
# COMPACT_ATOMS: atom_id res chain seq x y z
N MET A 1 8.82 10.46 8.62
CA MET A 1 8.97 8.98 8.68
C MET A 1 10.43 8.65 8.99
N PRO A 2 10.73 7.51 9.66
CA PRO A 2 12.10 7.04 9.84
C PRO A 2 12.84 6.87 8.51
N SER A 3 14.16 7.05 8.51
CA SER A 3 14.99 6.98 7.29
C SER A 3 14.84 5.64 6.56
N GLU A 4 14.76 4.53 7.30
CA GLU A 4 14.58 3.18 6.73
C GLU A 4 13.40 3.07 5.75
N PHE A 5 12.23 3.66 6.09
CA PHE A 5 11.08 3.63 5.19
C PHE A 5 11.27 4.56 3.99
N SER A 6 11.95 5.68 4.17
CA SER A 6 12.27 6.60 3.07
C SER A 6 13.23 5.95 2.07
N ASP A 7 14.24 5.23 2.56
CA ASP A 7 15.22 4.53 1.75
C ASP A 7 14.53 3.42 0.92
N ARG A 8 13.55 2.71 1.50
CA ARG A 8 12.77 1.70 0.78
C ARG A 8 11.99 2.27 -0.40
N LEU A 9 11.35 3.44 -0.22
CA LEU A 9 10.67 4.14 -1.32
C LEU A 9 11.66 4.55 -2.41
N ILE A 10 12.80 5.12 -2.04
CA ILE A 10 13.85 5.54 -2.98
C ILE A 10 14.41 4.34 -3.75
N ASN A 11 14.52 3.18 -3.10
CA ASN A 11 14.99 1.93 -3.71
C ASN A 11 13.93 1.25 -4.60
N GLY A 12 12.75 1.85 -4.78
CA GLY A 12 11.71 1.36 -5.67
C GLY A 12 10.87 0.22 -5.10
N GLU A 13 10.87 0.03 -3.77
CA GLU A 13 9.91 -0.87 -3.15
C GLU A 13 8.48 -0.32 -3.33
N ASN A 14 7.51 -1.21 -3.48
CA ASN A 14 6.12 -0.83 -3.69
C ASN A 14 5.62 0.11 -2.55
N PRO A 15 5.18 1.34 -2.88
CA PRO A 15 4.79 2.33 -1.88
C PRO A 15 3.69 1.86 -0.93
N ILE A 16 2.70 1.09 -1.43
CA ILE A 16 1.60 0.56 -0.62
C ILE A 16 2.14 -0.33 0.51
N ARG A 17 3.11 -1.19 0.20
CA ARG A 17 3.73 -2.06 1.19
C ARG A 17 4.49 -1.25 2.24
N VAL A 18 5.30 -0.29 1.80
CA VAL A 18 6.12 0.54 2.70
C VAL A 18 5.21 1.34 3.65
N TRP A 19 4.20 2.01 3.12
CA TRP A 19 3.25 2.78 3.91
C TRP A 19 2.39 1.91 4.82
N ARG A 20 1.95 0.74 4.37
CA ARG A 20 1.22 -0.23 5.19
C ARG A 20 2.03 -0.61 6.43
N GLU A 21 3.29 -1.00 6.24
CA GLU A 21 4.18 -1.40 7.34
C GLU A 21 4.51 -0.22 8.25
N TYR A 22 4.73 0.98 7.69
CA TYR A 22 4.94 2.19 8.49
C TYR A 22 3.75 2.55 9.38
N ARG A 23 2.53 2.31 8.89
CA ARG A 23 1.28 2.50 9.65
C ARG A 23 0.96 1.32 10.60
N GLY A 24 1.78 0.27 10.60
CA GLY A 24 1.61 -0.89 11.48
C GLY A 24 0.50 -1.86 11.06
N PHE A 25 -0.01 -1.76 9.82
CA PHE A 25 -1.06 -2.65 9.33
C PHE A 25 -0.51 -4.00 8.88
N LYS A 26 -1.18 -5.09 9.29
CA LYS A 26 -1.04 -6.38 8.60
C LYS A 26 -1.74 -6.32 7.24
N ALA A 27 -1.26 -7.11 6.27
CA ALA A 27 -1.90 -7.19 4.94
C ALA A 27 -3.40 -7.51 5.03
N LYS A 28 -3.81 -8.39 5.96
CA LYS A 28 -5.22 -8.71 6.19
C LYS A 28 -6.04 -7.53 6.65
N GLU A 29 -5.51 -6.72 7.55
CA GLU A 29 -6.22 -5.58 8.12
C GLU A 29 -6.39 -4.46 7.08
N LEU A 30 -5.36 -4.17 6.29
CA LEU A 30 -5.46 -3.20 5.21
C LEU A 30 -6.45 -3.67 4.14
N ALA A 31 -6.35 -4.92 3.70
CA ALA A 31 -7.23 -5.45 2.66
C ALA A 31 -8.70 -5.41 3.10
N GLU A 32 -8.99 -5.82 4.33
CA GLU A 32 -10.35 -5.78 4.90
C GLU A 32 -10.89 -4.35 4.96
N LYS A 33 -10.09 -3.40 5.46
CA LYS A 33 -10.49 -1.98 5.53
C LYS A 33 -10.66 -1.33 4.15
N ALA A 34 -9.86 -1.72 3.17
CA ALA A 34 -9.95 -1.24 1.79
C ALA A 34 -11.01 -1.99 0.96
N GLY A 35 -11.72 -2.96 1.54
CA GLY A 35 -12.78 -3.71 0.85
C GLY A 35 -12.28 -4.65 -0.25
N ILE A 36 -11.04 -5.15 -0.15
CA ILE A 36 -10.43 -6.06 -1.12
C ILE A 36 -9.96 -7.36 -0.47
N SER A 37 -9.65 -8.37 -1.29
CA SER A 37 -9.03 -9.59 -0.77
C SER A 37 -7.55 -9.37 -0.44
N THR A 38 -7.07 -10.07 0.59
CA THR A 38 -5.64 -10.13 0.93
C THR A 38 -4.77 -10.62 -0.21
N ALA A 39 -5.27 -11.57 -0.99
CA ALA A 39 -4.57 -12.08 -2.17
C ALA A 39 -4.39 -10.97 -3.21
N TYR A 40 -5.43 -10.17 -3.46
CA TYR A 40 -5.33 -9.07 -4.41
C TYR A 40 -4.39 -7.96 -3.91
N LEU A 41 -4.45 -7.60 -2.63
CA LEU A 41 -3.47 -6.68 -2.03
C LEU A 41 -2.03 -7.19 -2.23
N SER A 42 -1.78 -8.48 -1.99
CA SER A 42 -0.45 -9.09 -2.17
C SER A 42 0.02 -9.05 -3.63
N GLU A 43 -0.86 -9.26 -4.59
CA GLU A 43 -0.53 -9.10 -6.02
C GLU A 43 -0.13 -7.66 -6.35
N ILE A 44 -0.77 -6.66 -5.73
CA ILE A 44 -0.42 -5.24 -5.89
C ILE A 44 0.95 -4.95 -5.24
N GLU A 45 1.14 -5.34 -3.98
CA GLU A 45 2.40 -5.09 -3.24
C GLU A 45 3.62 -5.78 -3.86
N THR A 46 3.41 -6.86 -4.62
CA THR A 46 4.48 -7.58 -5.35
C THR A 46 4.64 -7.13 -6.79
N GLY A 47 3.85 -6.16 -7.26
CA GLY A 47 3.89 -5.67 -8.64
C GLY A 47 3.34 -6.66 -9.68
N LYS A 48 2.69 -7.75 -9.26
CA LYS A 48 2.07 -8.73 -10.18
C LYS A 48 0.83 -8.17 -10.86
N LYS A 49 0.12 -7.25 -10.20
CA LYS A 49 -1.02 -6.53 -10.78
C LYS A 49 -0.94 -5.07 -10.41
N GLU A 50 -1.31 -4.22 -11.36
CA GLU A 50 -1.61 -2.83 -11.06
C GLU A 50 -2.97 -2.73 -10.38
N GLY A 51 -3.02 -1.97 -9.28
CA GLY A 51 -4.27 -1.63 -8.62
C GLY A 51 -5.12 -0.74 -9.53
N ARG A 52 -6.42 -1.00 -9.61
CA ARG A 52 -7.34 -0.06 -10.27
C ARG A 52 -7.41 1.23 -9.46
N VAL A 53 -7.67 2.37 -10.11
CA VAL A 53 -7.77 3.68 -9.45
C VAL A 53 -8.68 3.65 -8.21
N GLY A 54 -9.86 3.02 -8.30
CA GLY A 54 -10.76 2.90 -7.14
C GLY A 54 -10.19 2.06 -5.98
N THR A 55 -9.40 1.03 -6.28
CA THR A 55 -8.70 0.23 -5.26
C THR A 55 -7.57 1.05 -4.61
N LEU A 56 -6.79 1.77 -5.42
CA LEU A 56 -5.72 2.63 -4.92
C LEU A 56 -6.27 3.75 -4.05
N ALA A 57 -7.40 4.36 -4.45
CA ALA A 57 -8.12 5.34 -3.65
C ALA A 57 -8.54 4.78 -2.28
N ALA A 58 -9.18 3.61 -2.25
CA ALA A 58 -9.60 2.98 -1.01
C ALA A 58 -8.40 2.63 -0.09
N ILE A 59 -7.28 2.19 -0.65
CA ILE A 59 -6.05 1.93 0.10
C ILE A 59 -5.47 3.24 0.65
N ALA A 60 -5.41 4.30 -0.16
CA ALA A 60 -4.91 5.61 0.23
C ALA A 60 -5.73 6.19 1.39
N ASP A 61 -7.06 6.10 1.32
CA ASP A 61 -7.97 6.54 2.38
C ASP A 61 -7.70 5.82 3.70
N VAL A 62 -7.51 4.49 3.68
CA VAL A 62 -7.21 3.71 4.89
C VAL A 62 -5.85 4.05 5.48
N LEU A 63 -4.86 4.35 4.63
CA LEU A 63 -3.51 4.72 5.06
C LEU A 63 -3.37 6.21 5.43
N ASN A 64 -4.45 6.99 5.22
CA ASN A 64 -4.50 8.44 5.36
C ASN A 64 -3.43 9.13 4.50
N LEU A 65 -3.47 8.82 3.21
CA LEU A 65 -2.58 9.29 2.15
C LEU A 65 -3.40 9.72 0.92
N THR A 66 -2.72 10.33 -0.05
CA THR A 66 -3.29 10.56 -1.38
C THR A 66 -2.92 9.41 -2.33
N ILE A 67 -3.59 9.31 -3.48
CA ILE A 67 -3.23 8.32 -4.50
C ILE A 67 -1.82 8.57 -5.04
N ASP A 68 -1.40 9.84 -5.13
CA ASP A 68 -0.06 10.24 -5.58
C ASP A 68 1.06 9.70 -4.67
N ASP A 69 0.76 9.44 -3.39
CA ASP A 69 1.72 8.82 -2.47
C ASP A 69 1.91 7.30 -2.72
N LEU A 70 1.08 6.69 -3.58
CA LEU A 70 1.05 5.25 -3.85
C LEU A 70 1.57 4.85 -5.25
N VAL A 71 1.86 5.81 -6.12
CA VAL A 71 2.24 5.61 -7.54
C VAL A 71 3.63 6.13 -7.88
#